data_AF-A0A812J4S5-F1
#
_entry.id   AF-A0A812J4S5-F1
#
_cell.length_a   1.000
_cell.length_b   1.000
_cell.length_c   1.000
_cell.angle_alpha   90.00
_cell.angle_beta   90.00
_cell.angle_gamma   90.00
#
_symmetry.space_group_name_H-M   'P 1'
#
loop_
_entity.id
_entity.type
_entity.pdbx_description
1 polymer ?
#
loop_
_entity_poly.entity_id
_entity_poly.type
_entity_poly.pdbx_seq_one_letter_code
_entity_poly.pdbx_strand_id
1 'polypeptide(L)'
;VLLILWSTDISPRYHVVDLFSGVGQISQCYRRHGLAAVEYDFLVSNSMDFVSAAGFGLAIYAVLCLVPFGLLIGGPDCSSWTVVSRGTSLRTIVNPGGNVNLQWVRDNNLTVSRLTLLLMLATAMHCLWVLEQPSSSQSVFARHWRFEKFCNHTASATCLHSPWRSHTPKLCNII
;
A
#
# COMPACT_ATOMS: atom_id res chain seq x y z
N VAL A 1 -14.00 8.71 4.32
CA VAL A 1 -13.78 9.68 3.22
C VAL A 1 -14.71 10.88 3.34
N LEU A 2 -16.04 10.72 3.26
CA LEU A 2 -16.98 11.85 3.34
C LEU A 2 -16.82 12.74 4.59
N LEU A 3 -16.62 12.13 5.77
CA LEU A 3 -16.37 12.89 7.00
C LEU A 3 -15.07 13.72 6.95
N ILE A 4 -14.02 13.20 6.32
CA ILE A 4 -12.74 13.91 6.17
C ILE A 4 -12.92 15.11 5.25
N LEU A 5 -13.55 14.88 4.08
CA LEU A 5 -13.89 15.94 3.12
C LEU A 5 -14.71 17.07 3.74
N TRP A 6 -15.58 16.74 4.70
CA TRP A 6 -16.42 17.73 5.36
C TRP A 6 -15.70 18.45 6.52
N SER A 7 -14.77 17.77 7.18
CA SER A 7 -14.08 18.30 8.37
C SER A 7 -12.83 19.15 8.08
N THR A 8 -12.25 19.02 6.90
CA THR A 8 -10.95 19.62 6.58
C THR A 8 -10.92 20.17 5.16
N ASP A 9 -10.23 21.30 4.98
CA ASP A 9 -9.91 21.81 3.66
C ASP A 9 -8.88 20.88 2.99
N ILE A 10 -9.33 20.18 1.95
CA ILE A 10 -8.50 19.27 1.16
C ILE A 10 -7.97 20.05 -0.03
N SER A 11 -6.72 20.47 0.08
CA SER A 11 -5.98 21.09 -1.00
C SER A 11 -4.81 20.19 -1.43
N PRO A 12 -4.44 20.16 -2.72
CA PRO A 12 -3.20 19.55 -3.18
C PRO A 12 -1.99 20.16 -2.47
N ARG A 13 -1.13 19.32 -1.89
CA ARG A 13 0.04 19.72 -1.09
C ARG A 13 1.27 18.86 -1.33
N TYR A 14 1.08 17.56 -1.56
CA TYR A 14 2.17 16.59 -1.58
C TYR A 14 2.43 16.07 -2.99
N HIS A 15 3.69 16.09 -3.40
CA HIS A 15 4.18 15.39 -4.59
C HIS A 15 4.35 13.90 -4.31
N VAL A 16 4.70 13.55 -3.05
CA VAL A 16 4.87 12.16 -2.61
C VAL A 16 4.21 11.93 -1.26
N VAL A 17 3.49 10.81 -1.15
CA VAL A 17 3.04 10.24 0.12
C VAL A 17 3.77 8.91 0.29
N ASP A 18 4.59 8.82 1.33
CA ASP A 18 5.43 7.68 1.69
C ASP A 18 4.80 6.92 2.85
N LEU A 19 3.99 5.91 2.53
CA LEU A 19 3.32 5.06 3.50
C LEU A 19 4.27 3.98 4.02
N PHE A 20 4.25 3.75 5.32
CA PHE A 20 5.15 2.82 6.01
C PHE A 20 6.62 3.23 5.82
N SER A 21 6.88 4.54 5.96
CA SER A 21 8.14 5.16 5.59
C SER A 21 9.34 4.68 6.43
N GLY A 22 9.10 4.06 7.59
CA GLY A 22 10.13 3.67 8.55
C GLY A 22 10.98 4.86 8.96
N VAL A 23 12.19 4.95 8.40
CA VAL A 23 13.14 6.06 8.63
C VAL A 23 12.99 7.23 7.64
N GLY A 24 12.05 7.17 6.69
CA GLY A 24 11.71 8.27 5.79
C GLY A 24 12.71 8.53 4.66
N GLN A 25 13.48 7.53 4.22
CA GLN A 25 14.53 7.76 3.20
C GLN A 25 13.96 8.27 1.88
N ILE A 26 12.82 7.72 1.44
CA ILE A 26 12.19 8.12 0.18
C ILE A 26 11.73 9.57 0.31
N SER A 27 10.95 9.90 1.33
CA SER A 27 10.52 11.28 1.59
C SER A 27 11.67 12.27 1.71
N GLN A 28 12.79 11.91 2.37
CA GLN A 28 13.98 12.75 2.44
C GLN A 28 14.62 12.96 1.06
N CYS A 29 14.68 11.92 0.23
CA CYS A 29 15.21 12.02 -1.14
C CYS A 29 14.40 13.03 -1.96
N TYR A 30 13.07 12.94 -1.94
CA TYR A 30 12.20 13.88 -2.66
C TYR A 30 12.31 15.31 -2.12
N ARG A 31 12.37 15.48 -0.78
CA ARG A 31 12.60 16.81 -0.16
C ARG A 31 13.92 17.45 -0.58
N ARG A 32 15.00 16.68 -0.73
CA ARG A 32 16.30 17.18 -1.22
C ARG A 32 16.23 17.71 -2.66
N HIS A 33 15.26 17.25 -3.44
CA HIS A 33 15.00 17.73 -4.81
C HIS A 33 13.95 18.86 -4.85
N GLY A 34 13.61 19.46 -3.70
CA GLY A 34 12.65 20.56 -3.63
C GLY A 34 11.19 20.15 -3.75
N LEU A 35 10.89 18.84 -3.69
CA LEU A 35 9.53 18.31 -3.78
C LEU A 35 8.91 18.16 -2.39
N ALA A 36 7.62 18.51 -2.28
CA ALA A 36 6.87 18.33 -1.04
C ALA A 36 6.54 16.83 -0.85
N ALA A 37 7.04 16.23 0.23
CA ALA A 37 6.77 14.83 0.57
C ALA A 37 6.26 14.70 2.01
N VAL A 38 5.39 13.72 2.26
CA VAL A 38 4.88 13.39 3.60
C VAL A 38 5.21 11.95 3.96
N GLU A 39 5.70 11.77 5.18
CA GLU A 39 6.01 10.49 5.80
C GLU A 39 4.80 10.06 6.63
N TYR A 40 4.37 8.81 6.44
CA TYR A 40 3.33 8.19 7.25
C TYR A 40 3.85 6.88 7.80
N ASP A 41 4.09 6.82 9.11
CA ASP A 41 4.48 5.59 9.81
C ASP A 41 4.14 5.66 11.30
N PHE A 42 3.77 4.53 11.88
CA PHE A 42 3.58 4.40 13.33
C PHE A 42 4.86 4.73 14.12
N LEU A 43 6.04 4.47 13.55
CA LEU A 43 7.33 4.81 14.15
C LEU A 43 7.59 6.32 14.21
N VAL A 44 6.95 7.11 13.33
CA VAL A 44 7.03 8.57 13.36
C VAL A 44 6.10 9.13 14.43
N SER A 45 4.89 8.58 14.56
CA SER A 45 3.93 8.96 15.60
C SER A 45 2.88 7.88 15.83
N ASN A 46 2.52 7.65 17.10
CA ASN A 46 1.42 6.74 17.46
C ASN A 46 0.09 7.13 16.80
N SER A 47 -0.12 8.41 16.46
CA SER A 47 -1.31 8.88 15.75
C SER A 47 -1.38 8.39 14.30
N MET A 48 -0.29 7.86 13.75
CA MET A 48 -0.19 7.27 12.41
C MET A 48 -0.33 5.74 12.43
N ASP A 49 -0.98 5.17 13.46
CA ASP A 49 -1.34 3.75 13.45
C ASP A 49 -2.31 3.43 12.29
N PHE A 50 -1.78 2.78 11.25
CA PHE A 50 -2.51 2.41 10.05
C PHE A 50 -3.66 1.41 10.29
N VAL A 51 -3.64 0.67 11.40
CA VAL A 51 -4.66 -0.31 11.81
C VAL A 51 -5.77 0.36 12.64
N SER A 52 -5.46 1.43 13.35
CA SER A 52 -6.47 2.27 14.01
C SER A 52 -7.36 3.01 12.99
N ALA A 53 -8.60 3.31 13.36
CA ALA A 53 -9.48 4.10 12.49
C ALA A 53 -8.99 5.54 12.29
N ALA A 54 -8.41 6.14 13.34
CA ALA A 54 -7.90 7.51 13.33
C ALA A 54 -6.67 7.64 12.43
N GLY A 55 -5.66 6.77 12.61
CA GLY A 55 -4.47 6.78 11.76
C GLY A 55 -4.80 6.47 10.31
N PHE A 56 -5.69 5.50 10.04
CA PHE A 56 -6.14 5.29 8.66
C PHE A 56 -6.89 6.49 8.07
N GLY A 57 -7.64 7.24 8.89
CA GLY A 57 -8.22 8.52 8.48
C GLY A 57 -7.15 9.53 8.06
N LEU A 58 -6.05 9.61 8.82
CA LEU A 58 -4.90 10.45 8.49
C LEU A 58 -4.19 9.98 7.19
N ALA A 59 -4.09 8.67 6.95
CA ALA A 59 -3.55 8.12 5.70
C ALA A 59 -4.43 8.49 4.49
N ILE A 60 -5.76 8.40 4.63
CA ILE A 60 -6.70 8.86 3.60
C ILE A 60 -6.51 10.36 3.33
N TYR A 61 -6.41 11.17 4.38
CA TYR A 61 -6.18 12.61 4.24
C TYR A 61 -4.88 12.91 3.48
N ALA A 62 -3.78 12.24 3.82
CA ALA A 62 -2.50 12.39 3.12
C ALA A 62 -2.61 12.09 1.62
N VAL A 63 -3.28 10.98 1.25
CA VAL A 63 -3.51 10.60 -0.15
C VAL A 63 -4.41 11.61 -0.87
N LEU A 64 -5.47 12.11 -0.21
CA LEU A 64 -6.36 13.14 -0.76
C LEU A 64 -5.65 14.48 -1.00
N CYS A 65 -4.55 14.75 -0.28
CA CYS A 65 -3.71 15.92 -0.48
C CYS A 65 -2.59 15.73 -1.51
N LEU A 66 -2.56 14.61 -2.26
CA LEU A 66 -1.65 14.47 -3.39
C LEU A 66 -1.97 15.49 -4.49
N VAL A 67 -0.92 16.02 -5.12
CA VAL A 67 -1.04 16.79 -6.36
C VAL A 67 -1.43 15.86 -7.51
N PRO A 68 -2.05 16.38 -8.59
CA PRO A 68 -2.27 15.59 -9.80
C PRO A 68 -0.97 14.94 -10.27
N PHE A 69 -1.02 13.65 -10.63
CA PHE A 69 0.15 12.84 -10.98
C PHE A 69 1.20 12.67 -9.85
N GLY A 70 0.84 13.01 -8.60
CA GLY A 70 1.66 12.73 -7.43
C GLY A 70 1.84 11.23 -7.21
N LEU A 71 2.84 10.87 -6.42
CA LEU A 71 3.24 9.49 -6.17
C LEU A 71 2.80 9.03 -4.77
N LEU A 72 2.03 7.95 -4.73
CA LEU A 72 1.79 7.17 -3.52
C LEU A 72 2.73 5.98 -3.48
N ILE A 73 3.70 5.97 -2.57
CA ILE A 73 4.59 4.82 -2.38
C ILE A 73 4.31 4.16 -1.04
N GLY A 74 4.45 2.84 -0.95
CA GLY A 74 4.44 2.19 0.35
C GLY A 74 4.95 0.75 0.38
N GLY A 75 5.54 0.39 1.52
CA GLY A 75 6.02 -0.95 1.83
C GLY A 75 5.36 -1.49 3.10
N PRO A 76 4.13 -2.04 3.03
CA PRO A 76 3.47 -2.56 4.22
C PRO A 76 4.24 -3.75 4.82
N ASP A 77 4.06 -3.98 6.12
CA ASP A 77 4.62 -5.17 6.77
C ASP A 77 4.23 -6.45 6.01
N CYS A 78 5.24 -7.16 5.53
CA CYS A 78 5.06 -8.38 4.76
C CYS A 78 5.30 -9.64 5.58
N SER A 79 5.63 -9.51 6.88
CA SER A 79 6.07 -10.60 7.77
C SER A 79 5.16 -11.82 7.70
N SER A 80 3.84 -11.65 7.75
CA SER A 80 2.86 -12.75 7.73
C SER A 80 2.68 -13.44 6.38
N TRP A 81 3.16 -12.82 5.31
CA TRP A 81 2.96 -13.23 3.92
C TRP A 81 4.16 -13.99 3.35
N THR A 82 5.31 -13.91 4.02
CA THR A 82 6.54 -14.63 3.64
C THR A 82 6.42 -16.13 3.90
N VAL A 83 7.23 -16.90 3.16
CA VAL A 83 7.30 -18.38 3.25
C VAL A 83 7.59 -18.86 4.65
N VAL A 84 8.56 -18.22 5.30
CA VAL A 84 9.03 -18.58 6.66
C VAL A 84 7.87 -18.52 7.65
N SER A 85 7.00 -17.52 7.50
CA SER A 85 5.86 -17.32 8.38
C SER A 85 4.65 -18.20 8.07
N ARG A 86 4.60 -18.88 6.90
CA ARG A 86 3.40 -19.64 6.47
C ARG A 86 3.08 -20.84 7.36
N GLY A 87 4.08 -21.43 8.01
CA GLY A 87 3.85 -22.49 9.00
C GLY A 87 3.01 -22.02 10.19
N THR A 88 3.17 -20.76 10.60
CA THR A 88 2.46 -20.15 11.74
C THR A 88 1.21 -19.40 11.28
N SER A 89 1.33 -18.61 10.22
CA SER A 89 0.25 -17.81 9.68
C SER A 89 -0.80 -18.67 8.95
N LEU A 90 -0.49 -19.93 8.63
CA LEU A 90 -1.34 -20.87 7.87
C LEU A 90 -1.85 -20.30 6.54
N ARG A 91 -1.17 -19.28 6.00
CA ARG A 91 -1.54 -18.68 4.72
C ARG A 91 -1.13 -19.61 3.57
N THR A 92 -2.02 -19.78 2.61
CA THR A 92 -1.77 -20.51 1.36
C THR A 92 -2.35 -19.73 0.18
N ILE A 93 -2.10 -20.18 -1.04
CA ILE A 93 -2.69 -19.56 -2.24
C ILE A 93 -4.22 -19.62 -2.20
N VAL A 94 -4.79 -20.70 -1.66
CA VAL A 94 -6.24 -20.91 -1.54
C VAL A 94 -6.82 -20.35 -0.23
N ASN A 95 -5.99 -20.23 0.82
CA ASN A 95 -6.34 -19.55 2.06
C ASN A 95 -5.39 -18.36 2.30
N PRO A 96 -5.51 -17.28 1.50
CA PRO A 96 -4.64 -16.12 1.65
C PRO A 96 -4.90 -15.40 2.98
N GLY A 97 -6.06 -15.59 3.62
CA GLY A 97 -6.42 -14.97 4.91
C GLY A 97 -5.70 -15.57 6.12
N GLY A 98 -5.21 -16.82 6.01
CA GLY A 98 -4.44 -17.48 7.05
C GLY A 98 -5.20 -17.76 8.35
N ASN A 99 -4.46 -17.92 9.44
CA ASN A 99 -4.94 -18.16 10.79
C ASN A 99 -5.38 -16.85 11.44
N VAL A 100 -6.64 -16.48 11.24
CA VAL A 100 -7.23 -15.26 11.81
C VAL A 100 -7.38 -15.30 13.32
N ASN A 101 -7.01 -16.37 14.03
CA ASN A 101 -6.94 -16.37 15.49
C ASN A 101 -5.72 -15.58 16.01
N LEU A 102 -4.69 -15.41 15.17
CA LEU A 102 -3.51 -14.63 15.49
C LEU A 102 -3.73 -13.15 15.16
N GLN A 103 -3.57 -12.26 16.15
CA GLN A 103 -3.82 -10.82 16.01
C GLN A 103 -3.03 -10.20 14.84
N TRP A 104 -1.72 -10.47 14.77
CA TRP A 104 -0.86 -9.97 13.69
C TRP A 104 -1.25 -10.46 12.29
N VAL A 105 -1.94 -11.60 12.16
CA VAL A 105 -2.50 -12.06 10.87
C VAL A 105 -3.75 -11.26 10.50
N ARG A 106 -4.63 -10.98 11.49
CA ARG A 106 -5.81 -10.13 11.31
C ARG A 106 -5.42 -8.71 10.92
N ASP A 107 -4.46 -8.13 11.63
CA ASP A 107 -3.98 -6.77 11.38
C ASP A 107 -3.36 -6.67 9.99
N ASN A 108 -2.56 -7.66 9.59
CA ASN A 108 -2.03 -7.71 8.23
C ASN A 108 -3.13 -7.81 7.16
N ASN A 109 -4.20 -8.60 7.38
CA ASN A 109 -5.35 -8.63 6.45
C ASN A 109 -6.06 -7.26 6.37
N LEU A 110 -6.18 -6.57 7.50
CA LEU A 110 -6.78 -5.24 7.56
C LEU A 110 -5.88 -4.18 6.88
N THR A 111 -4.57 -4.25 7.07
CA THR A 111 -3.58 -3.40 6.38
C THR A 111 -3.69 -3.55 4.87
N VAL A 112 -3.68 -4.77 4.32
CA VAL A 112 -3.81 -4.98 2.86
C VAL A 112 -5.14 -4.45 2.35
N SER A 113 -6.22 -4.71 3.09
CA SER A 113 -7.55 -4.21 2.77
C SER A 113 -7.61 -2.67 2.67
N ARG A 114 -7.00 -1.98 3.63
CA ARG A 114 -6.96 -0.52 3.72
C ARG A 114 -6.04 0.10 2.69
N LEU A 115 -4.87 -0.50 2.50
CA LEU A 115 -3.93 -0.14 1.45
C LEU A 115 -4.58 -0.26 0.06
N THR A 116 -5.29 -1.35 -0.21
CA THR A 116 -6.03 -1.52 -1.47
C THR A 116 -6.99 -0.34 -1.71
N LEU A 117 -7.70 0.12 -0.67
CA LEU A 117 -8.58 1.28 -0.77
C LEU A 117 -7.81 2.57 -1.10
N LEU A 118 -6.64 2.79 -0.50
CA LEU A 118 -5.78 3.94 -0.82
C LEU A 118 -5.24 3.89 -2.25
N LEU A 119 -4.88 2.71 -2.77
CA LEU A 119 -4.46 2.53 -4.15
C LEU A 119 -5.59 2.81 -5.14
N MET A 120 -6.81 2.35 -4.83
CA MET A 120 -8.02 2.69 -5.60
C MET A 120 -8.27 4.20 -5.59
N LEU A 121 -8.13 4.84 -4.42
CA LEU A 121 -8.31 6.28 -4.28
C LEU A 121 -7.27 7.07 -5.08
N ALA A 122 -5.99 6.71 -4.96
CA ALA A 122 -4.90 7.32 -5.74
C ALA A 122 -5.14 7.15 -7.24
N THR A 123 -5.57 5.96 -7.69
CA THR A 123 -5.92 5.69 -9.09
C THR A 123 -7.08 6.58 -9.55
N ALA A 124 -8.12 6.72 -8.74
CA ALA A 124 -9.27 7.59 -9.04
C ALA A 124 -8.88 9.09 -9.08
N MET A 125 -7.83 9.48 -8.37
CA MET A 125 -7.26 10.83 -8.38
C MET A 125 -6.20 11.05 -9.47
N HIS A 126 -6.02 10.09 -10.40
CA HIS A 126 -4.96 10.13 -11.41
C HIS A 126 -3.54 10.28 -10.83
N CYS A 127 -3.31 9.73 -9.64
CA CYS A 127 -2.00 9.65 -9.01
C CYS A 127 -1.31 8.33 -9.37
N LEU A 128 0.02 8.38 -9.42
CA LEU A 128 0.87 7.20 -9.57
C LEU A 128 0.98 6.48 -8.24
N TRP A 129 1.20 5.16 -8.27
CA TRP A 129 1.48 4.42 -7.05
C TRP A 129 2.53 3.34 -7.26
N VAL A 130 3.33 3.11 -6.23
CA VAL A 130 4.35 2.06 -6.18
C VAL A 130 4.17 1.31 -4.88
N LEU A 131 3.98 -0.01 -4.99
CA LEU A 131 3.86 -0.88 -3.83
C LEU A 131 5.07 -1.78 -3.74
N GLU A 132 5.85 -1.62 -2.69
CA GLU A 132 6.90 -2.57 -2.37
C GLU A 132 6.24 -3.85 -1.82
N GLN A 133 6.66 -4.98 -2.38
CA GLN A 133 6.33 -6.31 -1.90
C GLN A 133 7.64 -7.09 -1.73
N PRO A 134 7.71 -8.03 -0.77
CA PRO A 134 8.88 -8.90 -0.67
C PRO A 134 9.07 -9.61 -2.01
N SER A 135 10.28 -9.45 -2.57
CA SER A 135 10.72 -9.99 -3.86
C SER A 135 10.80 -11.53 -3.92
N SER A 136 10.32 -12.22 -2.88
CA SER A 136 10.22 -13.68 -2.89
C SER A 136 9.04 -14.10 -3.77
N SER A 137 9.31 -14.92 -4.79
CA SER A 137 8.34 -15.58 -5.68
C SER A 137 7.26 -16.44 -4.98
N GLN A 138 7.28 -16.47 -3.65
CA GLN A 138 6.42 -17.29 -2.81
C GLN A 138 5.59 -16.47 -1.80
N SER A 139 5.61 -15.13 -1.89
CA SER A 139 4.66 -14.29 -1.13
C SER A 139 3.24 -14.54 -1.61
N VAL A 140 2.32 -14.73 -0.65
CA VAL A 140 0.89 -14.91 -0.95
C VAL A 140 0.09 -13.60 -0.87
N PHE A 141 0.76 -12.45 -0.68
CA PHE A 141 0.12 -11.13 -0.58
C PHE A 141 -0.76 -10.81 -1.79
N ALA A 142 -0.24 -11.04 -3.01
CA ALA A 142 -0.95 -10.74 -4.24
C ALA A 142 -2.26 -11.55 -4.38
N ARG A 143 -2.43 -12.63 -3.61
CA ARG A 143 -3.63 -13.48 -3.56
C ARG A 143 -4.66 -12.98 -2.56
N HIS A 144 -4.40 -11.92 -1.80
CA HIS A 144 -5.42 -11.35 -0.92
C HIS A 144 -6.60 -10.84 -1.75
N TRP A 145 -7.81 -11.32 -1.46
CA TRP A 145 -8.98 -11.17 -2.33
C TRP A 145 -9.29 -9.72 -2.74
N ARG A 146 -9.07 -8.73 -1.86
CA ARG A 146 -9.30 -7.31 -2.20
C ARG A 146 -8.25 -6.78 -3.17
N PHE A 147 -6.98 -7.13 -2.92
CA PHE A 147 -5.88 -6.67 -3.75
C PHE A 147 -5.90 -7.36 -5.12
N GLU A 148 -6.14 -8.68 -5.14
CA GLU A 148 -6.36 -9.43 -6.37
C GLU A 148 -7.53 -8.85 -7.18
N LYS A 149 -8.66 -8.53 -6.53
CA LYS A 149 -9.80 -7.90 -7.20
C LYS A 149 -9.41 -6.54 -7.81
N PHE A 150 -8.68 -5.71 -7.06
CA PHE A 150 -8.20 -4.41 -7.53
C PHE A 150 -7.31 -4.54 -8.78
N CYS A 151 -6.30 -5.42 -8.74
CA CYS A 151 -5.42 -5.66 -9.88
C CYS A 151 -6.15 -6.24 -11.10
N ASN A 152 -7.19 -7.06 -10.88
CA ASN A 152 -7.93 -7.69 -11.97
C ASN A 152 -9.01 -6.80 -12.61
N HIS A 153 -9.49 -5.75 -11.91
CA HIS A 153 -10.68 -5.00 -12.34
C HIS A 153 -10.49 -3.47 -12.41
N THR A 154 -9.47 -2.91 -11.79
CA THR A 154 -9.37 -1.45 -11.61
C THR A 154 -8.08 -0.87 -12.16
N ALA A 155 -6.95 -1.55 -11.95
CA ALA A 155 -5.65 -1.05 -12.38
C ALA A 155 -4.80 -2.20 -12.94
N SER A 156 -4.15 -1.96 -14.08
CA SER A 156 -3.07 -2.84 -14.56
C SER A 156 -1.86 -2.63 -13.65
N ALA A 157 -1.59 -3.60 -12.78
CA ALA A 157 -0.41 -3.59 -11.92
C ALA A 157 0.74 -4.32 -12.63
N THR A 158 1.81 -3.60 -12.98
CA THR A 158 3.03 -4.23 -13.50
C THR A 158 3.92 -4.64 -12.34
N CYS A 159 4.20 -5.93 -12.22
CA CYS A 159 5.17 -6.41 -11.26
C CYS A 159 6.58 -6.21 -11.83
N LEU A 160 7.35 -5.27 -11.27
CA LEU A 160 8.75 -5.05 -11.64
C LEU A 160 9.63 -6.14 -10.99
N HIS A 161 9.59 -7.36 -11.51
CA HIS A 161 10.58 -8.38 -11.18
C HIS A 161 11.70 -8.42 -12.24
N SER A 162 12.94 -8.60 -11.75
CA SER A 162 14.14 -8.91 -12.55
C SER A 162 13.86 -9.95 -13.65
N PRO A 163 14.49 -9.84 -14.85
CA PRO A 163 13.93 -10.37 -16.09
C PRO A 163 14.14 -11.88 -16.25
N TRP A 164 13.38 -12.73 -15.55
CA TRP A 164 13.33 -14.15 -15.87
C TRP A 164 11.94 -14.78 -15.61
N ARG A 165 11.36 -15.29 -16.72
CA ARG A 165 10.23 -16.25 -16.88
C ARG A 165 8.80 -15.66 -16.79
N SER A 166 8.10 -15.47 -17.91
CA SER A 166 7.53 -16.39 -18.93
C SER A 166 6.06 -16.76 -18.64
N HIS A 167 5.18 -16.21 -19.48
CA HIS A 167 3.87 -16.73 -19.88
C HIS A 167 2.76 -16.75 -18.82
N THR A 168 2.17 -15.58 -18.59
CA THR A 168 0.71 -15.44 -18.65
C THR A 168 0.38 -14.22 -19.53
N PRO A 169 -0.46 -14.36 -20.58
CA PRO A 169 -0.69 -13.28 -21.51
C PRO A 169 -1.88 -12.45 -21.05
N LYS A 170 -1.64 -11.34 -20.36
CA LYS A 170 -2.48 -10.13 -20.47
C LYS A 170 -1.58 -8.90 -20.37
N LEU A 171 -1.40 -8.26 -21.52
CA LEU A 171 -0.82 -6.94 -21.79
C LEU A 171 -0.60 -6.09 -20.52
N CYS A 172 0.66 -5.95 -20.11
CA CYS A 172 1.07 -5.11 -18.99
C CYS A 172 2.17 -4.17 -19.47
N ASN A 173 1.74 -3.01 -19.98
CA ASN A 173 2.58 -1.83 -20.22
C ASN A 173 1.77 -0.65 -19.72
N ILE A 174 2.21 0.01 -18.64
CA ILE A 174 2.08 1.46 -18.46
C ILE A 174 3.36 1.94 -17.75
N ILE A 175 3.83 3.07 -18.26
CA ILE A 175 5.10 3.80 -18.10
C ILE A 175 5.30 4.29 -16.66
#